data_AF-A0A948RF77-F1
#
_entry.id   AF-A0A948RF77-F1
#
_cell.length_a   1.000
_cell.length_b   1.000
_cell.length_c   1.000
_cell.angle_alpha   90.00
_cell.angle_beta   90.00
_cell.angle_gamma   90.00
#
_symmetry.space_group_name_H-M   'P 1'
#
loop_
_entity.id
_entity.type
_entity.pdbx_description
1 polymer ?
#
loop_
_entity_poly.entity_id
_entity_poly.type
_entity_poly.pdbx_seq_one_letter_code
_entity_poly.pdbx_strand_id
1 'polypeptide(L)'
;MFELYWADAAKETYISLKDDASQKKRYKAVRKTIKFLATNPWHNSLQNHEFMGLKGPTGEKVFEAYAEQRTPAAYRVFWYYGSSRGIITIFAITSHP
;
A
#
# COMPACT_ATOMS: atom_id res chain seq x y z
N MET A 1 -2.84 12.69 10.93
CA MET A 1 -1.94 11.52 10.76
C MET A 1 -2.79 10.28 10.91
N PHE A 2 -2.53 9.24 10.14
CA PHE A 2 -3.24 7.97 10.17
C PHE A 2 -2.37 6.91 10.84
N GLU A 3 -2.98 6.11 11.70
CA GLU A 3 -2.39 4.88 12.21
C GLU A 3 -2.50 3.79 11.13
N LEU A 4 -1.42 3.02 10.96
CA LEU A 4 -1.35 1.99 9.93
C LEU A 4 -1.43 0.60 10.57
N TYR A 5 -2.50 -0.11 10.25
CA TYR A 5 -2.62 -1.53 10.52
C TYR A 5 -2.16 -2.34 9.31
N TRP A 6 -1.60 -3.52 9.58
CA TRP A 6 -0.95 -4.35 8.58
C TRP A 6 -1.51 -5.75 8.67
N ALA A 7 -1.98 -6.29 7.54
CA ALA A 7 -2.15 -7.73 7.42
C ALA A 7 -0.77 -8.40 7.36
N ASP A 8 -0.69 -9.65 7.84
CA ASP A 8 0.57 -10.39 7.89
C ASP A 8 1.23 -10.51 6.52
N ALA A 9 0.45 -10.81 5.47
CA ALA A 9 0.95 -10.89 4.10
C ALA A 9 1.58 -9.58 3.60
N ALA A 10 1.00 -8.42 3.92
CA ALA A 10 1.59 -7.13 3.56
C ALA A 10 2.90 -6.88 4.32
N LYS A 11 2.93 -7.24 5.61
CA LYS A 11 4.10 -7.10 6.47
C LYS A 11 5.25 -7.99 5.99
N GLU A 12 4.96 -9.24 5.63
CA GLU A 12 5.93 -10.19 5.07
C GLU A 12 6.54 -9.67 3.77
N THR A 13 5.72 -9.21 2.82
CA THR A 13 6.26 -8.63 1.58
C THR A 13 7.12 -7.40 1.84
N TYR A 14 6.69 -6.52 2.74
CA TYR A 14 7.47 -5.32 3.09
C TYR A 14 8.84 -5.69 3.70
N ILE A 15 8.89 -6.69 4.57
CA ILE A 15 10.13 -7.21 5.17
C ILE A 15 11.02 -7.86 4.09
N SER A 16 10.46 -8.71 3.24
CA SER A 16 11.20 -9.34 2.13
C SER A 16 11.85 -8.30 1.21
N LEU A 17 11.10 -7.26 0.81
CA LEU A 17 11.66 -6.16 0.02
C LEU A 17 12.78 -5.40 0.75
N LYS A 18 12.66 -5.24 2.06
CA LYS A 18 13.63 -4.52 2.88
C LYS A 18 14.94 -5.30 3.01
N ASP A 19 14.84 -6.61 3.18
CA ASP A 19 15.98 -7.46 3.52
C ASP A 19 16.74 -7.95 2.28
N ASP A 20 16.12 -7.94 1.09
CA ASP A 20 16.79 -8.18 -0.19
C ASP A 20 17.44 -6.90 -0.76
N ALA A 21 18.77 -6.86 -0.78
CA ALA A 21 19.55 -5.74 -1.30
C ALA A 21 19.26 -5.45 -2.80
N SER A 22 18.90 -6.47 -3.59
CA SER A 22 18.52 -6.29 -5.00
C SER A 22 17.19 -5.54 -5.15
N GLN A 23 16.34 -5.56 -4.12
CA GLN A 23 15.02 -4.91 -4.09
C GLN A 23 15.05 -3.50 -3.49
N LYS A 24 16.23 -2.96 -3.18
CA LYS A 24 16.39 -1.65 -2.52
C LYS A 24 15.61 -0.51 -3.18
N LYS A 25 15.50 -0.50 -4.51
CA LYS A 25 14.69 0.50 -5.24
C LYS A 25 13.20 0.36 -4.92
N ARG A 26 12.67 -0.86 -5.03
CA ARG A 26 11.26 -1.19 -4.77
C ARG A 26 10.90 -0.95 -3.31
N TYR A 27 11.77 -1.36 -2.39
CA TYR A 27 11.62 -1.07 -0.97
C TYR A 27 11.50 0.43 -0.68
N LYS A 28 12.38 1.26 -1.26
CA LYS A 28 12.32 2.71 -1.07
C LYS A 28 11.02 3.31 -1.60
N ALA A 29 10.54 2.82 -2.74
CA ALA A 29 9.29 3.25 -3.35
C ALA A 29 8.09 2.90 -2.45
N VAL A 30 7.96 1.62 -2.08
CA VAL A 30 6.90 1.13 -1.19
C VAL A 30 6.94 1.87 0.16
N ARG A 31 8.11 2.02 0.78
CA ARG A 31 8.30 2.77 2.03
C ARG A 31 7.83 4.22 1.91
N LYS A 32 8.06 4.87 0.76
CA LYS A 32 7.60 6.24 0.53
C LYS A 32 6.07 6.30 0.45
N THR A 33 5.45 5.36 -0.27
CA THR A 33 3.98 5.23 -0.35
C THR A 33 3.36 5.07 1.03
N ILE A 34 3.90 4.17 1.85
CA ILE A 34 3.44 3.95 3.24
C ILE A 34 3.52 5.23 4.08
N LYS A 35 4.62 5.99 3.97
CA LYS A 35 4.78 7.27 4.68
C LYS A 35 3.73 8.29 4.24
N PHE A 36 3.39 8.34 2.96
CA PHE A 36 2.33 9.21 2.48
C PHE A 36 0.97 8.75 3.00
N LEU A 37 0.65 7.45 2.98
CA LEU A 37 -0.60 6.95 3.56
C LEU A 37 -0.76 7.35 5.04
N ALA A 38 0.30 7.25 5.84
CA ALA A 38 0.28 7.67 7.24
C ALA A 38 0.07 9.19 7.43
N THR A 39 0.42 10.03 6.45
CA THR A 39 0.40 11.50 6.61
C THR A 39 -0.76 12.15 5.87
N ASN A 40 -0.93 11.80 4.60
CA ASN A 40 -1.99 12.24 3.71
C ASN A 40 -2.29 11.12 2.69
N PRO A 41 -3.34 10.31 2.91
CA PRO A 41 -3.69 9.21 2.01
C PRO A 41 -4.18 9.67 0.65
N TRP A 42 -4.45 10.96 0.44
CA TRP A 42 -4.84 11.54 -0.86
C TRP A 42 -3.72 12.36 -1.50
N HIS A 43 -2.48 12.16 -1.07
CA HIS A 43 -1.34 12.84 -1.68
C HIS A 43 -1.21 12.46 -3.17
N ASN A 44 -1.04 13.43 -4.06
CA ASN A 44 -1.06 13.24 -5.53
C ASN A 44 -0.07 12.19 -6.04
N SER A 45 1.05 11.99 -5.35
CA SER A 45 2.04 10.98 -5.74
C SER A 45 1.56 9.53 -5.54
N LEU A 46 0.51 9.31 -4.74
CA LEU A 46 -0.04 7.99 -4.48
C LEU A 46 -0.86 7.46 -5.67
N GLN A 47 -1.42 8.37 -6.49
CA GLN A 47 -2.29 8.03 -7.63
C GLN A 47 -3.31 6.94 -7.24
N ASN A 48 -4.06 7.18 -6.17
CA ASN A 48 -5.00 6.17 -5.69
C ASN A 48 -6.11 5.94 -6.70
N HIS A 49 -6.43 4.68 -6.93
CA HIS A 49 -7.60 4.25 -7.68
C HIS A 49 -8.46 3.34 -6.80
N GLU A 50 -9.78 3.54 -6.83
CA GLU A 50 -10.70 2.60 -6.18
C GLU A 50 -10.64 1.27 -6.93
N PHE A 51 -10.31 0.20 -6.22
CA PHE A 51 -10.27 -1.14 -6.77
C PHE A 51 -11.64 -1.80 -6.60
N MET A 52 -12.49 -1.69 -7.62
CA MET A 52 -13.90 -2.10 -7.53
C MET A 52 -14.10 -3.61 -7.40
N GLY A 53 -13.12 -4.42 -7.80
CA GLY A 53 -13.19 -5.88 -7.77
C GLY A 53 -13.03 -6.51 -6.38
N LEU A 54 -12.71 -5.71 -5.36
CA LEU A 54 -12.54 -6.18 -3.98
C LEU A 54 -13.17 -5.20 -3.01
N LYS A 55 -13.68 -5.73 -1.90
CA LYS A 55 -14.14 -4.95 -0.75
C LYS A 55 -13.37 -5.36 0.49
N GLY A 56 -13.27 -4.44 1.44
CA GLY A 56 -12.74 -4.75 2.76
C GLY A 56 -13.67 -5.72 3.52
N PRO A 57 -13.22 -6.22 4.69
CA PRO A 57 -13.93 -7.23 5.47
C PRO A 57 -15.37 -6.86 5.85
N THR A 58 -15.70 -5.56 5.90
CA THR A 58 -17.04 -5.07 6.24
C THR A 58 -17.70 -4.29 5.09
N GLY A 59 -17.17 -4.42 3.87
CA GLY A 59 -17.68 -3.75 2.67
C GLY A 59 -16.97 -2.44 2.33
N GLU A 60 -15.84 -2.15 2.96
CA GLU A 60 -15.08 -0.92 2.72
C GLU A 60 -14.59 -0.83 1.27
N LYS A 61 -14.49 0.39 0.78
CA LYS A 61 -13.81 0.66 -0.50
C LYS A 61 -12.33 0.35 -0.35
N VAL A 62 -11.83 -0.48 -1.27
CA VAL A 62 -10.41 -0.76 -1.40
C VAL A 62 -9.79 0.19 -2.41
N PHE A 63 -8.59 0.63 -2.11
CA PHE A 63 -7.79 1.49 -2.98
C PHE A 63 -6.45 0.83 -3.28
N GLU A 64 -5.97 1.03 -4.50
CA GLU A 64 -4.59 0.73 -4.88
C GLU A 64 -3.79 2.03 -4.95
N ALA A 65 -2.70 2.09 -4.17
CA ALA A 65 -1.72 3.17 -4.23
C ALA A 65 -0.51 2.75 -5.04
N TYR A 66 -0.07 3.60 -5.95
CA TYR A 66 1.05 3.35 -6.82
C TYR A 66 2.36 3.60 -6.06
N ALA A 67 3.16 2.55 -5.86
CA ALA A 67 4.52 2.71 -5.35
C ALA A 67 5.49 3.07 -6.48
N GLU A 68 5.29 2.46 -7.65
CA GLU A 68 6.08 2.70 -8.84
C GLU A 68 5.17 2.95 -10.05
N GLN A 69 5.65 3.72 -11.03
CA GLN A 69 4.92 4.01 -12.26
C GLN A 69 5.82 3.76 -13.46
N ARG A 70 5.26 3.30 -14.60
CA ARG A 70 5.98 3.05 -15.86
C ARG A 70 7.22 2.15 -15.68
N THR A 71 7.07 1.06 -14.94
CA THR A 71 8.12 0.06 -14.71
C THR A 71 7.49 -1.33 -14.79
N PRO A 72 8.14 -2.32 -15.44
CA PRO A 72 7.69 -3.72 -15.39
C PRO A 72 7.60 -4.23 -13.95
N ALA A 73 6.54 -4.97 -13.64
CA ALA A 73 6.26 -5.47 -12.28
C ALA A 73 6.23 -4.35 -11.21
N ALA A 74 5.65 -3.19 -11.56
CA ALA A 74 5.54 -2.06 -10.64
C ALA A 74 4.73 -2.43 -9.39
N TYR A 75 5.24 -2.06 -8.23
CA TYR A 75 4.56 -2.38 -6.97
C TYR A 75 3.34 -1.48 -6.71
N ARG A 76 2.33 -2.09 -6.10
CA ARG A 76 1.12 -1.45 -5.58
C ARG A 76 0.96 -1.76 -4.09
N VAL A 77 0.42 -0.81 -3.36
CA VAL A 77 0.02 -0.97 -1.96
C VAL A 77 -1.50 -0.89 -1.91
N PHE A 78 -2.14 -1.98 -1.54
CA PHE A 78 -3.59 -2.03 -1.41
C PHE A 78 -4.01 -1.75 0.03
N TRP A 79 -4.99 -0.86 0.18
CA TRP A 79 -5.42 -0.38 1.48
C TRP A 79 -6.90 -0.02 1.51
N TYR A 80 -7.46 0.06 2.71
CA TYR A 80 -8.81 0.58 2.97
C TYR A 80 -8.83 1.34 4.31
N TYR A 81 -9.84 2.18 4.51
CA TYR A 81 -10.05 2.83 5.80
C TYR A 81 -10.54 1.82 6.83
N GLY A 82 -9.90 1.79 8.01
CA GLY A 82 -10.35 0.94 9.11
C GLY A 82 -11.69 1.40 9.69
N SER A 83 -12.28 0.55 10.53
CA SER A 83 -13.57 0.81 11.19
C SER A 83 -13.56 2.07 12.09
N SER A 84 -12.40 2.43 12.63
CA SER A 84 -12.21 3.64 13.43
C SER A 84 -11.61 4.78 12.60
N ARG A 85 -12.00 6.01 12.92
CA ARG A 85 -11.45 7.21 12.26
C ARG A 85 -9.94 7.28 12.44
N GLY A 86 -9.24 7.65 11.36
CA GLY A 86 -7.78 7.81 11.39
C GLY A 86 -7.01 6.50 11.26
N ILE A 87 -7.66 5.36 11.01
CA ILE A 87 -6.99 4.10 10.73
C ILE A 87 -6.99 3.81 9.23
N ILE A 88 -5.84 3.37 8.73
CA ILE A 88 -5.70 2.76 7.41
C ILE A 88 -5.17 1.33 7.60
N THR A 89 -5.82 0.38 6.95
CA THR A 89 -5.33 -0.99 6.89
C THR A 89 -4.66 -1.24 5.55
N ILE A 90 -3.38 -1.61 5.59
CA ILE A 90 -2.63 -2.10 4.43
C ILE A 90 -2.72 -3.62 4.46
N PHE A 91 -3.43 -4.19 3.49
CA PHE A 91 -3.68 -5.64 3.49
C PHE A 91 -2.87 -6.40 2.43
N ALA A 92 -2.37 -5.72 1.39
CA ALA A 92 -1.48 -6.34 0.41
C ALA A 92 -0.44 -5.35 -0.14
N ILE A 93 0.75 -5.88 -0.39
CA ILE A 93 1.81 -5.23 -1.16
C ILE A 93 2.22 -6.26 -2.21
N THR A 94 2.08 -5.90 -3.49
CA THR A 94 2.35 -6.84 -4.57
C THR A 94 2.80 -6.11 -5.84
N SER A 95 3.63 -6.77 -6.65
CA SER A 95 3.88 -6.33 -8.02
C SER A 95 2.64 -6.56 -8.86
N HIS A 96 2.30 -5.59 -9.71
CA HIS A 96 1.34 -5.84 -10.79
C HIS A 96 1.89 -6.97 -11.70
N PRO A 97 1.06 -7.92 -12.15
CA PRO A 97 1.45 -8.96 -13.10
C PRO A 97 2.10 -8.41 -14.38
#